data_AF-A0A6C0IK86-F1
#
_entry.id   AF-A0A6C0IK86-F1
#
_cell.length_a   1.000
_cell.length_b   1.000
_cell.length_c   1.000
_cell.angle_alpha   90.00
_cell.angle_beta   90.00
_cell.angle_gamma   90.00
#
_symmetry.space_group_name_H-M   'P 1'
#
loop_
_entity.id
_entity.type
_entity.pdbx_description
1 polymer ?
#
loop_
_entity_poly.entity_id
_entity_poly.type
_entity_poly.pdbx_seq_one_letter_code
_entity_poly.pdbx_strand_id
1 'polypeptide(L)'
;MFSDIVVGYNKNDFFYITAEENGYMPSDSKCKTILEDTTFDYQTICKTDNEEQRDVFNSDTNSNKCIERELCINKEKVTNIDNVQNNHSGSEEKHQDYVKQFKSTQLDTLNLGIGITALIFFIYRARNINI
;
A
#
# COMPACT_ATOMS: atom_id res chain seq x y z
N MET A 1 1.21 -28.78 -6.91
CA MET A 1 1.98 -27.87 -6.06
C MET A 1 1.24 -26.55 -6.08
N PHE A 2 0.41 -26.30 -5.07
CA PHE A 2 -0.32 -25.04 -4.95
C PHE A 2 0.71 -24.01 -4.50
N SER A 3 0.97 -23.00 -5.31
CA SER A 3 1.73 -21.85 -4.85
C SER A 3 0.94 -21.25 -3.69
N ASP A 4 1.55 -21.17 -2.51
CA ASP A 4 1.12 -20.27 -1.46
C ASP A 4 1.30 -18.85 -2.00
N ILE A 5 0.32 -18.39 -2.78
CA ILE A 5 0.17 -16.98 -3.08
C ILE A 5 -0.22 -16.39 -1.73
N VAL A 6 0.79 -15.85 -1.03
CA VAL A 6 0.55 -14.88 0.03
C VAL A 6 -0.11 -13.70 -0.67
N VAL A 7 -1.45 -13.72 -0.72
CA VAL A 7 -2.24 -12.62 -1.24
C VAL A 7 -2.03 -11.49 -0.24
N GLY A 8 -1.02 -10.66 -0.53
CA GLY A 8 -0.82 -9.40 0.15
C GLY A 8 -2.12 -8.62 0.03
N TYR A 9 -2.72 -8.33 1.18
CA TYR A 9 -3.94 -7.56 1.24
C TYR A 9 -3.74 -6.23 0.49
N ASN A 10 -4.55 -5.98 -0.54
CA ASN A 10 -4.50 -4.75 -1.31
C ASN A 10 -5.59 -3.81 -0.80
N LYS A 11 -5.21 -2.67 -0.22
CA LYS A 11 -6.18 -1.66 0.22
C LYS A 11 -7.05 -1.09 -0.90
N ASN A 12 -6.59 -1.22 -2.15
CA ASN A 12 -7.33 -0.84 -3.35
C ASN A 12 -8.10 -2.03 -3.96
N ASP A 13 -8.33 -3.10 -3.19
CA ASP A 13 -9.20 -4.18 -3.66
C ASP A 13 -10.59 -3.61 -3.95
N PHE A 14 -11.11 -3.94 -5.14
CA PHE A 14 -12.40 -3.45 -5.63
C PHE A 14 -13.51 -3.74 -4.62
N PHE A 15 -13.45 -4.90 -3.95
CA PHE A 15 -14.42 -5.29 -2.92
C PHE A 15 -14.38 -4.36 -1.70
N TYR A 16 -13.20 -4.00 -1.21
CA TYR A 16 -13.03 -3.12 -0.06
C TYR A 16 -13.41 -1.67 -0.36
N ILE A 17 -12.88 -1.10 -1.46
CA ILE A 17 -13.15 0.29 -1.86
C ILE A 17 -14.63 0.49 -2.17
N THR A 18 -15.26 -0.46 -2.88
CA THR A 18 -16.70 -0.38 -3.17
C THR A 18 -17.53 -0.39 -1.89
N ALA A 19 -17.16 -1.22 -0.90
CA ALA A 19 -17.88 -1.27 0.37
C ALA A 19 -17.71 0.03 1.19
N GLU A 20 -16.53 0.65 1.14
CA GLU A 20 -16.26 1.93 1.82
C GLU A 20 -17.02 3.09 1.17
N GLU A 21 -16.92 3.25 -0.15
CA GLU A 21 -17.55 4.36 -0.88
C GLU A 21 -19.08 4.31 -0.85
N ASN A 22 -19.67 3.11 -0.83
CA ASN A 22 -21.13 2.93 -0.81
C ASN A 22 -21.69 2.82 0.62
N GLY A 23 -20.86 2.95 1.66
CA GLY A 23 -21.31 2.89 3.06
C GLY A 23 -21.77 1.50 3.52
N TYR A 24 -21.37 0.44 2.82
CA TYR A 24 -21.59 -0.95 3.24
C TYR A 24 -20.56 -1.44 4.27
N MET A 25 -19.47 -0.67 4.46
CA MET A 25 -18.45 -0.97 5.45
C MET A 25 -19.03 -0.95 6.88
N PRO A 26 -18.92 -2.04 7.65
CA PRO A 26 -19.35 -2.03 9.04
C PRO A 26 -18.58 -1.01 9.89
N SER A 27 -19.25 -0.47 10.91
CA SER A 27 -18.61 0.39 11.91
C SER A 27 -17.61 -0.40 12.76
N ASP A 28 -16.67 0.28 13.40
CA ASP A 28 -15.65 -0.38 14.25
C ASP A 28 -16.28 -1.15 15.40
N SER A 29 -17.36 -0.63 15.99
CA SER A 29 -18.11 -1.32 17.05
C SER A 29 -18.76 -2.60 16.53
N LYS A 30 -19.36 -2.56 15.34
CA LYS A 30 -19.98 -3.72 14.71
C LYS A 30 -18.93 -4.77 14.31
N CYS A 31 -17.77 -4.32 13.81
CA CYS A 31 -16.66 -5.23 13.50
C CYS A 31 -16.15 -5.99 14.72
N LYS A 32 -16.03 -5.34 15.88
CA LYS A 32 -15.66 -6.05 17.12
C LYS A 32 -16.66 -7.15 17.46
N THR A 33 -17.95 -6.83 17.41
CA THR A 33 -19.01 -7.82 17.66
C THR A 33 -18.97 -8.98 16.67
N ILE A 34 -18.75 -8.71 15.39
CA ILE A 34 -18.67 -9.75 14.34
C ILE A 34 -17.43 -10.65 14.51
N LEU A 35 -16.28 -10.07 14.82
CA LEU A 35 -15.03 -10.81 14.97
C LEU A 35 -15.00 -11.65 16.24
N GLU A 36 -15.69 -11.20 17.29
CA GLU A 36 -15.84 -11.91 18.57
C GLU A 36 -17.05 -12.85 18.61
N ASP A 37 -17.86 -12.91 17.55
CA ASP A 37 -19.04 -13.77 17.49
C ASP A 37 -18.63 -15.25 17.43
N THR A 38 -19.00 -15.98 18.49
CA THR A 38 -18.80 -17.42 18.62
C THR A 38 -20.07 -18.24 18.33
N THR A 39 -21.20 -17.57 18.11
CA THR A 39 -22.51 -18.21 17.90
C THR A 39 -22.73 -18.60 16.45
N PHE A 40 -22.15 -17.86 15.51
CA PHE A 40 -22.23 -18.15 14.08
C PHE A 40 -20.99 -18.94 13.61
N ASP A 41 -21.22 -20.09 12.97
CA ASP A 41 -20.15 -20.91 12.42
C ASP A 41 -19.67 -20.38 11.06
N TYR A 42 -18.85 -19.33 11.11
CA TYR A 42 -18.25 -18.75 9.92
C TYR A 42 -17.35 -19.74 9.15
N GLN A 43 -16.78 -20.76 9.79
CA GLN A 43 -15.88 -21.70 9.12
C GLN A 43 -16.63 -22.69 8.23
N THR A 44 -17.83 -23.08 8.62
CA THR A 44 -18.64 -24.02 7.84
C THR A 44 -19.59 -23.28 6.90
N ILE A 45 -20.22 -22.20 7.38
CA ILE A 45 -21.26 -21.49 6.62
C ILE A 45 -20.67 -20.63 5.50
N CYS A 46 -19.47 -20.07 5.67
CA CYS A 46 -18.86 -19.20 4.66
C CYS A 46 -18.07 -19.95 3.57
N LYS A 47 -18.10 -21.29 3.56
CA LYS A 47 -17.47 -22.11 2.51
C LYS A 47 -18.35 -22.19 1.28
N THR A 48 -17.74 -22.25 0.11
CA THR A 48 -18.45 -22.32 -1.18
C THR A 48 -17.82 -23.31 -2.15
N ASP A 49 -17.10 -24.32 -1.65
CA ASP A 49 -16.28 -25.23 -2.47
C ASP A 49 -17.14 -26.21 -3.31
N ASN A 50 -18.38 -26.47 -2.87
CA ASN A 50 -19.34 -27.31 -3.57
C ASN A 50 -20.76 -26.70 -3.58
N GLU A 51 -21.69 -27.36 -4.27
CA GLU A 51 -23.06 -26.85 -4.47
C GLU A 51 -23.87 -26.76 -3.16
N GLU A 52 -23.81 -27.79 -2.33
CA GLU A 52 -24.50 -27.81 -1.02
C GLU A 52 -24.00 -26.69 -0.10
N GLN A 53 -22.68 -26.45 -0.09
CA GLN A 53 -22.08 -25.35 0.67
C GLN A 53 -22.49 -23.98 0.13
N ARG A 54 -22.57 -23.82 -1.20
CA ARG A 54 -23.10 -22.59 -1.80
C ARG A 54 -24.56 -22.36 -1.43
N ASP A 55 -25.38 -23.40 -1.36
CA ASP A 55 -26.77 -23.27 -0.95
C ASP A 55 -26.89 -22.83 0.52
N VAL A 56 -26.06 -23.39 1.40
CA VAL A 56 -25.97 -22.95 2.81
C VAL A 56 -25.49 -21.50 2.93
N PHE A 57 -24.47 -21.11 2.15
CA PHE A 57 -23.97 -19.74 2.09
C PHE A 57 -25.05 -18.76 1.60
N ASN A 58 -25.80 -19.15 0.57
CA ASN A 58 -26.86 -18.32 -0.02
C ASN A 58 -28.16 -18.34 0.81
N SER A 59 -28.25 -19.17 1.86
CA SER A 59 -29.42 -19.22 2.74
C SER A 59 -29.52 -17.98 3.62
N ASP A 60 -30.72 -17.41 3.68
CA ASP A 60 -31.11 -16.33 4.58
C ASP A 60 -30.15 -15.12 4.56
N THR A 61 -29.46 -14.86 5.68
CA THR A 61 -28.53 -13.75 5.88
C THR A 61 -27.08 -14.21 6.01
N ASN A 62 -26.81 -15.49 5.72
CA ASN A 62 -25.50 -16.11 5.91
C ASN A 62 -24.44 -15.41 5.04
N SER A 63 -24.74 -15.24 3.75
CA SER A 63 -23.89 -14.53 2.81
C SER A 63 -23.51 -13.13 3.31
N ASN A 64 -24.49 -12.36 3.79
CA ASN A 64 -24.26 -11.03 4.34
C ASN A 64 -23.35 -11.07 5.57
N LYS A 65 -23.57 -12.00 6.51
CA LYS A 65 -22.71 -12.13 7.71
C LYS A 65 -21.27 -12.51 7.34
N CYS A 66 -21.10 -13.42 6.39
CA CYS A 66 -19.79 -13.81 5.88
C CYS A 66 -19.08 -12.64 5.21
N ILE A 67 -19.79 -11.89 4.34
CA ILE A 67 -19.28 -10.69 3.68
C ILE A 67 -18.86 -9.62 4.70
N GLU A 68 -19.71 -9.33 5.68
CA GLU A 68 -19.41 -8.33 6.71
C GLU A 68 -18.18 -8.71 7.54
N ARG A 69 -17.99 -10.00 7.86
CA ARG A 69 -16.80 -10.48 8.55
C ARG A 69 -15.53 -10.28 7.74
N GLU A 70 -15.54 -10.63 6.45
CA GLU A 70 -14.39 -10.42 5.58
C GLU A 70 -14.07 -8.93 5.41
N LEU A 71 -15.08 -8.06 5.30
CA LEU A 71 -14.88 -6.61 5.29
C LEU A 71 -14.19 -6.12 6.57
N CYS A 72 -14.58 -6.64 7.74
CA CYS A 72 -13.96 -6.29 9.02
C CYS A 72 -12.51 -6.78 9.12
N ILE A 73 -12.22 -8.01 8.69
CA ILE A 73 -10.84 -8.54 8.61
C ILE A 73 -9.98 -7.67 7.69
N ASN A 74 -10.55 -7.27 6.54
CA ASN A 74 -9.88 -6.42 5.57
C ASN A 74 -9.59 -5.03 6.15
N LYS A 75 -10.54 -4.43 6.86
CA LYS A 75 -10.36 -3.15 7.56
C LYS A 75 -9.24 -3.19 8.59
N GLU A 76 -9.12 -4.28 9.37
CA GLU A 76 -8.03 -4.48 10.32
C GLU A 76 -6.67 -4.59 9.59
N LYS A 77 -6.62 -5.32 8.47
CA LYS A 77 -5.41 -5.44 7.64
C LYS A 77 -4.99 -4.09 7.03
N VAL A 78 -5.92 -3.28 6.51
CA VAL A 78 -5.62 -1.90 6.05
C VAL A 78 -4.99 -1.11 7.17
N THR A 79 -5.65 -1.10 8.33
CA THR A 79 -5.22 -0.30 9.49
C THR A 79 -3.81 -0.71 9.92
N ASN A 80 -3.53 -2.01 9.95
CA ASN A 80 -2.21 -2.53 10.30
C ASN A 80 -1.16 -2.18 9.24
N ILE A 81 -1.47 -2.27 7.95
CA ILE A 81 -0.58 -1.86 6.87
C ILE A 81 -0.30 -0.36 6.93
N ASP A 82 -1.32 0.47 7.12
CA ASP A 82 -1.16 1.91 7.25
C ASP A 82 -0.32 2.26 8.49
N ASN A 83 -0.52 1.57 9.62
CA ASN A 83 0.31 1.75 10.80
C ASN A 83 1.77 1.36 10.57
N VAL A 84 2.03 0.23 9.89
CA VAL A 84 3.39 -0.21 9.55
C VAL A 84 4.04 0.73 8.52
N GLN A 85 3.29 1.15 7.50
CA GLN A 85 3.76 2.10 6.49
C GLN A 85 4.03 3.47 7.10
N ASN A 86 3.16 3.99 7.95
CA ASN A 86 3.35 5.28 8.61
C ASN A 86 4.43 5.23 9.69
N ASN A 87 4.63 4.10 10.35
CA ASN A 87 5.75 3.92 11.28
C ASN A 87 7.11 3.85 10.56
N HIS A 88 7.16 3.42 9.29
CA HIS A 88 8.40 3.36 8.50
C HIS A 88 8.60 4.52 7.50
N SER A 89 7.53 5.21 7.08
CA SER A 89 7.60 6.36 6.15
C SER A 89 8.26 7.58 6.80
N GLY A 90 8.24 7.68 8.13
CA GLY A 90 8.92 8.76 8.84
C GLY A 90 10.45 8.69 8.78
N SER A 91 11.06 7.50 8.79
CA SER A 91 12.52 7.32 8.96
C SER A 91 13.24 6.92 7.68
N GLU A 92 12.68 5.98 6.91
CA GLU A 92 13.35 5.41 5.74
C GLU A 92 13.21 6.33 4.53
N GLU A 93 12.01 6.89 4.32
CA GLU A 93 11.72 7.83 3.24
C GLU A 93 12.51 9.12 3.43
N LYS A 94 12.57 9.68 4.65
CA LYS A 94 13.40 10.86 4.92
C LYS A 94 14.89 10.61 4.73
N HIS A 95 15.42 9.44 5.07
CA HIS A 95 16.84 9.15 4.83
C HIS A 95 17.13 8.98 3.34
N GLN A 96 16.27 8.24 2.62
CA GLN A 96 16.43 8.08 1.17
C GLN A 96 16.21 9.39 0.42
N ASP A 97 15.24 10.22 0.79
CA ASP A 97 15.05 11.56 0.21
C ASP A 97 16.20 12.51 0.60
N TYR A 98 16.70 12.49 1.84
CA TYR A 98 17.91 13.25 2.20
C TYR A 98 19.10 12.81 1.36
N VAL A 99 19.34 11.51 1.20
CA VAL A 99 20.47 10.99 0.41
C VAL A 99 20.29 11.29 -1.07
N LYS A 100 19.06 11.21 -1.60
CA LYS A 100 18.75 11.49 -3.01
C LYS A 100 18.82 12.99 -3.32
N GLN A 101 18.33 13.84 -2.42
CA GLN A 101 18.42 15.30 -2.51
C GLN A 101 19.85 15.80 -2.29
N PHE A 102 20.64 15.19 -1.39
CA PHE A 102 22.08 15.49 -1.27
C PHE A 102 22.88 15.01 -2.47
N LYS A 103 22.59 13.82 -3.02
CA LYS A 103 23.27 13.30 -4.22
C LYS A 103 22.93 14.10 -5.47
N SER A 104 21.68 14.51 -5.68
CA SER A 104 21.32 15.34 -6.84
C SER A 104 21.92 16.74 -6.75
N THR A 105 21.82 17.39 -5.58
CA THR A 105 22.31 18.77 -5.40
C THR A 105 23.83 18.88 -5.55
N GLN A 106 24.59 17.87 -5.08
CA GLN A 106 26.05 17.87 -5.23
C GLN A 106 26.52 17.49 -6.64
N LEU A 107 25.85 16.55 -7.33
CA LEU A 107 26.26 16.15 -8.68
C LEU A 107 26.01 17.25 -9.72
N ASP A 108 24.92 18.02 -9.60
CA ASP A 108 24.61 19.12 -10.52
C ASP A 108 25.52 20.33 -10.33
N THR A 109 25.91 20.65 -9.09
CA THR A 109 26.81 21.77 -8.79
C THR A 109 28.26 21.49 -9.22
N LEU A 110 28.72 20.24 -9.07
CA LEU A 110 30.10 19.86 -9.38
C LEU A 110 30.37 19.82 -10.89
N ASN A 111 29.43 19.30 -11.67
CA ASN A 111 29.58 19.22 -13.13
C ASN A 111 29.51 20.62 -13.79
N LEU A 112 28.63 21.50 -13.29
CA LEU A 112 28.51 22.87 -13.79
C LEU A 112 29.75 23.73 -13.46
N GLY A 113 30.29 23.61 -12.24
CA GLY A 113 31.45 24.39 -11.78
C GLY A 113 32.74 24.06 -12.55
N ILE A 114 33.00 22.78 -12.82
CA ILE A 114 34.16 22.34 -13.61
C ILE A 114 34.04 22.84 -15.06
N GLY A 115 32.83 22.76 -15.65
CA GLY A 115 32.57 23.23 -17.01
C GLY A 115 32.84 24.73 -17.19
N ILE A 116 32.34 25.58 -16.29
CA ILE A 116 32.55 27.04 -16.35
C ILE A 116 34.04 27.37 -16.22
N THR A 117 34.74 26.75 -15.28
CA THR A 117 36.16 27.02 -15.05
C THR A 117 37.02 26.61 -16.24
N ALA A 118 36.72 25.47 -16.86
CA ALA A 118 37.37 25.01 -18.08
C ALA A 118 37.12 25.95 -19.26
N LEU A 119 35.87 26.42 -19.44
CA LEU A 119 35.52 27.38 -20.50
C LEU A 119 36.27 28.70 -20.35
N ILE A 120 36.36 29.25 -19.13
CA ILE A 120 37.11 30.48 -18.85
C ILE A 120 38.59 30.29 -19.21
N PHE A 121 39.19 29.16 -18.84
CA PHE A 121 40.57 28.82 -19.18
C PHE A 121 40.80 28.73 -20.70
N PHE A 122 39.91 28.06 -21.43
CA PHE A 122 40.01 27.97 -22.89
C PHE A 122 39.86 29.33 -23.59
N ILE A 123 38.93 30.18 -23.13
CA ILE A 123 38.77 31.55 -23.66
C ILE A 123 40.03 32.38 -23.42
N TYR A 124 40.60 32.31 -22.21
CA TYR A 124 41.84 33.02 -21.88
C TYR A 124 43.00 32.57 -22.77
N ARG A 125 43.17 31.25 -22.95
CA ARG A 125 44.21 30.69 -23.81
C ARG A 125 44.01 31.09 -25.28
N ALA A 126 42.79 31.03 -25.81
CA ALA A 126 42.49 31.41 -27.19
C ALA A 126 42.77 32.91 -27.46
N ARG A 127 42.46 33.77 -26.49
CA ARG A 127 42.77 35.21 -26.59
C ARG A 127 44.27 35.51 -26.56
N ASN A 128 45.03 34.79 -25.74
CA ASN A 128 46.49 34.99 -25.64
C ASN A 128 47.30 34.36 -26.80
N ILE A 129 46.70 33.47 -27.59
CA ILE A 129 47.32 32.90 -28.80
C ILE A 129 47.01 33.74 -30.05
N ASN A 130 45.92 34.52 -30.04
CA ASN A 130 45.53 35.43 -31.13
C ASN A 130 46.06 36.87 -30.94
N ILE A 131 47.16 37.04 -30.20
CA ILE A 131 47.98 38.27 -30.14
C ILE A 131 49.38 37.89 -30.64
#